data_AF-A0A9C9SNN2-F1
#
_entry.id   AF-A0A9C9SNN2-F1
#
_cell.length_a   1.000
_cell.length_b   1.000
_cell.length_c   1.000
_cell.angle_alpha   90.00
_cell.angle_beta   90.00
_cell.angle_gamma   90.00
#
_symmetry.space_group_name_H-M   'P 1'
#
loop_
_entity.id
_entity.type
_entity.pdbx_description
1 polymer ?
#
loop_
_entity_poly.entity_id
_entity_poly.type
_entity_poly.pdbx_seq_one_letter_code
_entity_poly.pdbx_strand_id
1 'polypeptide(L)'
;MGFKTYIDDANLTEVLYFLNYFRKTGKLSIDTAEGEGFVYIDSGKIYHAFYKGKKGAEALYLIALVEEGEFKFKTGEKTDEKTFSDESGNIITEIERRKKEIHDFVKQLPPFDTVLAKTTKLPQGGKISMRKTDWRVLLLVNGKRTLRQIIEISDINIIDVYAALVWLIKNGFVYDKNIVENSMKRIVEKANKFLKAYGAFDIDINNWYDYIKKKLEETEQYKGQIELFSFGPQGMAINMNKLYLVNVDEIKGIDDIIERVLYEKAIEELGPMLAKRKYAEVKKEYE
;
A
#
# COMPACT_ATOMS: atom_id res chain seq x y z
N MET A 1 -4.22 10.36 -44.50
CA MET A 1 -3.02 9.53 -44.25
C MET A 1 -2.88 9.41 -42.73
N GLY A 2 -2.86 8.18 -42.21
CA GLY A 2 -2.75 7.89 -40.77
C GLY A 2 -1.29 7.76 -40.34
N PHE A 3 -1.06 7.46 -39.06
CA PHE A 3 0.27 7.12 -38.54
C PHE A 3 0.18 6.03 -37.47
N LYS A 4 1.33 5.43 -37.17
CA LYS A 4 1.56 4.49 -36.08
C LYS A 4 2.81 4.96 -35.32
N THR A 5 2.77 4.94 -34.00
CA THR A 5 3.90 5.24 -33.11
C THR A 5 3.81 4.39 -31.85
N TYR A 6 4.93 4.20 -31.15
CA TYR A 6 4.94 3.54 -29.85
C TYR A 6 4.83 4.57 -28.72
N ILE A 7 4.31 4.14 -27.57
CA ILE A 7 4.14 5.00 -26.37
C ILE A 7 5.51 5.47 -25.85
N ASP A 8 6.53 4.62 -25.98
CA ASP A 8 7.92 4.91 -25.61
C ASP A 8 8.53 6.05 -26.45
N ASP A 9 8.07 6.21 -27.70
CA ASP A 9 8.56 7.24 -28.63
C ASP A 9 7.80 8.57 -28.49
N ALA A 10 6.51 8.50 -28.17
CA ALA A 10 5.65 9.67 -28.00
C ALA A 10 4.52 9.37 -27.02
N ASN A 11 4.40 10.20 -25.97
CA ASN A 11 3.35 10.01 -24.97
C ASN A 11 1.98 10.50 -25.48
N LEU A 12 0.91 10.19 -24.75
CA LEU A 12 -0.46 10.54 -25.14
C LEU A 12 -0.64 12.03 -25.44
N THR A 13 -0.10 12.91 -24.59
CA THR A 13 -0.37 14.35 -24.69
C THR A 13 0.35 14.97 -25.87
N GLU A 14 1.57 14.53 -26.18
CA GLU A 14 2.30 14.90 -27.41
C GLU A 14 1.51 14.52 -28.67
N VAL A 15 0.97 13.30 -28.71
CA VAL A 15 0.12 12.84 -29.82
C VAL A 15 -1.15 13.68 -29.93
N LEU A 16 -1.82 13.97 -28.81
CA LEU A 16 -3.03 14.80 -28.80
C LEU A 16 -2.74 16.25 -29.20
N TYR A 17 -1.60 16.82 -28.77
CA TYR A 17 -1.15 18.16 -29.18
C TYR A 17 -0.91 18.20 -30.69
N PHE A 18 -0.22 17.21 -31.26
CA PHE A 18 -0.01 17.12 -32.70
C PHE A 18 -1.35 17.07 -33.47
N LEU A 19 -2.26 16.20 -33.06
CA LEU A 19 -3.57 16.05 -33.70
C LEU A 19 -4.44 17.30 -33.57
N ASN A 20 -4.35 18.00 -32.44
CA ASN A 20 -5.00 19.27 -32.19
C ASN A 20 -4.44 20.39 -33.08
N TYR A 21 -3.11 20.56 -33.09
CA TYR A 21 -2.41 21.60 -33.83
C TYR A 21 -2.67 21.52 -35.34
N PHE A 22 -2.57 20.30 -35.91
CA PHE A 22 -2.83 20.07 -37.34
C PHE A 22 -4.31 19.88 -37.68
N ARG A 23 -5.22 20.14 -36.71
CA ARG A 23 -6.69 20.05 -36.87
C ARG A 23 -7.15 18.74 -37.52
N LYS A 24 -6.56 17.62 -37.13
CA LYS A 24 -6.90 16.31 -37.71
C LYS A 24 -8.30 15.86 -37.30
N THR A 25 -8.91 15.03 -38.14
CA THR A 25 -10.16 14.32 -37.85
C THR A 25 -9.92 12.82 -38.01
N GLY A 26 -10.29 12.03 -37.01
CA GLY A 26 -10.09 10.59 -37.03
C GLY A 26 -10.16 9.92 -35.66
N LYS A 27 -9.82 8.64 -35.64
CA LYS A 27 -9.74 7.81 -34.44
C LYS A 27 -8.28 7.50 -34.13
N LEU A 28 -7.83 7.87 -32.93
CA LEU A 28 -6.61 7.37 -32.33
C LEU A 28 -6.95 6.09 -31.58
N SER A 29 -6.40 4.96 -32.01
CA SER A 29 -6.51 3.68 -31.30
C SER A 29 -5.29 3.48 -30.42
N ILE A 30 -5.51 2.91 -29.24
CA ILE A 30 -4.49 2.62 -28.24
C ILE A 30 -4.51 1.11 -28.03
N ASP A 31 -3.37 0.45 -28.19
CA ASP A 31 -3.21 -0.98 -27.95
C ASP A 31 -2.09 -1.19 -26.93
N THR A 32 -2.40 -1.88 -25.84
CA THR A 32 -1.49 -2.06 -24.69
C THR A 32 -1.64 -3.47 -24.14
N ALA A 33 -0.66 -3.92 -23.36
CA ALA A 33 -0.76 -5.21 -22.65
C ALA A 33 -1.98 -5.28 -21.71
N GLU A 34 -2.47 -4.13 -21.23
CA GLU A 34 -3.60 -4.07 -20.30
C GLU A 34 -4.97 -3.91 -20.99
N GLY A 35 -4.98 -3.80 -22.33
CA GLY A 35 -6.19 -3.72 -23.15
C GLY A 35 -6.15 -2.63 -24.22
N GLU A 36 -7.24 -2.55 -24.97
CA GLU A 36 -7.43 -1.61 -26.08
C GLU A 36 -8.28 -0.39 -25.67
N GLY A 37 -8.04 0.73 -26.33
CA GLY A 37 -8.78 1.98 -26.17
C GLY A 37 -8.83 2.82 -27.44
N PHE A 38 -9.56 3.93 -27.37
CA PHE A 38 -9.60 4.89 -28.46
C PHE A 38 -9.93 6.30 -28.02
N VAL A 39 -9.49 7.28 -28.81
CA VAL A 39 -9.85 8.69 -28.72
C VAL A 39 -10.31 9.17 -30.09
N TYR A 40 -11.53 9.72 -30.15
CA TYR A 40 -12.08 10.33 -31.36
C TYR A 40 -11.81 11.83 -31.36
N ILE A 41 -11.34 12.31 -32.50
CA ILE A 41 -10.93 13.69 -32.71
C ILE A 41 -11.62 14.20 -33.98
N ASP A 42 -12.19 15.41 -33.94
CA ASP A 42 -12.73 16.09 -35.12
C ASP A 42 -12.24 17.53 -35.18
N SER A 43 -11.56 17.87 -36.28
CA SER A 43 -10.98 19.19 -36.53
C SER A 43 -10.06 19.64 -35.38
N GLY A 44 -9.29 18.70 -34.84
CA GLY A 44 -8.42 18.89 -33.68
C GLY A 44 -9.12 18.88 -32.31
N LYS A 45 -10.46 18.84 -32.27
CA LYS A 45 -11.22 18.78 -31.02
C LYS A 45 -11.34 17.33 -30.53
N ILE A 46 -11.04 17.09 -29.26
CA ILE A 46 -11.24 15.79 -28.62
C ILE A 46 -12.73 15.64 -28.31
N TYR A 47 -13.39 14.62 -28.87
CA TYR A 47 -14.83 14.42 -28.71
C TYR A 47 -15.17 13.32 -27.70
N HIS A 48 -14.45 12.21 -27.80
CA HIS A 48 -14.72 11.04 -26.99
C HIS A 48 -13.46 10.24 -26.73
N ALA A 49 -13.38 9.63 -25.56
CA ALA A 49 -12.31 8.72 -25.19
C ALA A 49 -12.92 7.51 -24.46
N PHE A 50 -12.36 6.34 -24.70
CA PHE A 50 -12.72 5.09 -24.03
C PHE A 50 -11.47 4.24 -23.80
N TYR A 51 -11.35 3.71 -22.59
CA TYR A 51 -10.29 2.76 -22.22
C TYR A 51 -10.70 2.03 -20.95
N LYS A 52 -10.51 0.70 -20.91
CA LYS A 52 -10.81 -0.16 -19.74
C LYS A 52 -12.21 0.08 -19.12
N GLY A 53 -13.23 0.22 -19.96
CA GLY A 53 -14.61 0.45 -19.50
C GLY A 53 -14.89 1.87 -18.98
N LYS A 54 -13.90 2.75 -18.94
CA LYS A 54 -14.06 4.17 -18.59
C LYS A 54 -14.24 5.01 -19.85
N LYS A 55 -14.94 6.13 -19.70
CA LYS A 55 -15.24 7.10 -20.77
C LYS A 55 -14.76 8.50 -20.40
N GLY A 56 -14.49 9.34 -21.40
CA GLY A 56 -14.15 10.75 -21.19
C GLY A 56 -12.80 10.94 -20.51
N ALA A 57 -12.71 11.94 -19.62
CA ALA A 57 -11.45 12.35 -19.01
C ALA A 57 -10.76 11.21 -18.23
N GLU A 58 -11.54 10.36 -17.55
CA GLU A 58 -11.01 9.22 -16.80
C GLU A 58 -10.29 8.22 -17.71
N ALA A 59 -10.81 7.99 -18.92
CA ALA A 59 -10.13 7.15 -19.91
C ALA A 59 -8.80 7.76 -20.35
N LEU A 60 -8.75 9.08 -20.57
CA LEU A 60 -7.51 9.76 -20.94
C LEU A 60 -6.47 9.73 -19.81
N TYR A 61 -6.89 9.86 -18.56
CA TYR A 61 -5.97 9.74 -17.41
C TYR A 61 -5.38 8.33 -17.33
N LEU A 62 -6.19 7.28 -17.54
CA LEU A 62 -5.70 5.91 -17.54
C LEU A 62 -4.72 5.66 -18.70
N ILE A 63 -5.02 6.12 -19.91
CA ILE A 63 -4.10 6.00 -21.06
C ILE A 63 -2.79 6.75 -20.79
N ALA A 64 -2.83 7.92 -20.16
CA ALA A 64 -1.64 8.73 -19.86
C ALA A 64 -0.67 8.08 -18.86
N LEU A 65 -1.15 7.09 -18.08
CA LEU A 65 -0.34 6.29 -17.14
C LEU A 65 0.27 5.04 -17.78
N VAL A 66 -0.13 4.70 -19.01
CA VAL A 66 0.46 3.56 -19.71
C VAL A 66 1.89 3.92 -20.10
N GLU A 67 2.81 3.03 -19.78
CA GLU A 67 4.24 3.19 -20.10
C GLU A 67 4.63 2.47 -21.39
N GLU A 68 3.94 1.39 -21.77
CA GLU A 68 4.25 0.58 -22.96
C GLU A 68 3.01 0.34 -23.82
N GLY A 69 3.15 0.42 -25.14
CA GLY A 69 2.08 0.13 -26.10
C GLY A 69 2.21 0.84 -27.43
N GLU A 70 1.13 0.83 -28.20
CA GLU A 70 1.05 1.39 -29.55
C GLU A 70 -0.10 2.38 -29.70
N PHE A 71 0.19 3.51 -30.35
CA PHE A 71 -0.80 4.45 -30.85
C PHE A 71 -0.94 4.35 -32.37
N LYS A 72 -2.18 4.22 -32.84
CA LYS A 72 -2.49 4.16 -34.28
C LYS A 72 -3.60 5.13 -34.63
N PHE A 73 -3.28 6.15 -35.42
CA PHE A 73 -4.26 7.13 -35.87
C PHE A 73 -4.78 6.81 -37.28
N LYS A 74 -6.10 6.73 -37.42
CA LYS A 74 -6.79 6.55 -38.70
C LYS A 74 -7.67 7.76 -39.00
N THR A 75 -7.43 8.38 -40.15
CA THR A 75 -8.13 9.59 -40.60
C THR A 75 -9.57 9.30 -41.03
N GLY A 76 -10.46 10.27 -40.77
CA GLY A 76 -11.83 10.28 -41.31
C GLY A 76 -12.88 9.54 -40.48
N GLU A 77 -12.47 8.77 -39.46
CA GLU A 77 -13.42 8.16 -38.52
C GLU A 77 -14.00 9.20 -37.55
N LYS A 78 -15.31 9.12 -37.34
CA LYS A 78 -16.07 9.99 -36.44
C LYS A 78 -16.90 9.14 -35.48
N THR A 79 -17.40 9.78 -34.45
CA THR A 79 -18.30 9.19 -33.45
C THR A 79 -19.45 10.15 -33.18
N ASP A 80 -20.60 9.59 -32.83
CA ASP A 80 -21.75 10.36 -32.33
C ASP A 80 -21.68 10.55 -30.81
N GLU A 81 -20.81 9.80 -30.11
CA GLU A 81 -20.58 9.98 -28.68
C GLU A 81 -19.77 11.25 -28.41
N LYS A 82 -20.22 12.03 -27.42
CA LYS A 82 -19.49 13.22 -26.95
C LYS A 82 -19.36 13.18 -25.43
N THR A 83 -18.13 13.03 -24.95
CA THR A 83 -17.82 13.01 -23.52
C THR A 83 -16.99 14.20 -23.07
N PHE A 84 -16.68 15.12 -23.97
CA PHE A 84 -15.95 16.35 -23.67
C PHE A 84 -16.71 17.58 -24.16
N SER A 85 -16.79 18.60 -23.31
CA SER A 85 -17.32 19.93 -23.63
C SER A 85 -16.22 20.97 -23.78
N ASP A 86 -15.08 20.75 -23.12
CA ASP A 86 -14.01 21.73 -22.97
C ASP A 86 -13.10 21.79 -24.21
N GLU A 87 -12.28 22.83 -24.29
CA GLU A 87 -11.27 22.93 -25.34
C GLU A 87 -10.18 21.87 -25.18
N SER A 88 -9.73 21.26 -26.29
CA SER A 88 -8.68 20.24 -26.27
C SER A 88 -7.42 20.68 -25.54
N GLY A 89 -7.01 21.96 -25.66
CA GLY A 89 -5.84 22.48 -24.96
C GLY A 89 -5.96 22.41 -23.43
N ASN A 90 -7.16 22.66 -22.89
CA ASN A 90 -7.44 22.52 -21.46
C ASN A 90 -7.45 21.06 -21.04
N ILE A 91 -8.06 20.18 -21.85
CA ILE A 91 -8.09 18.73 -21.61
C ILE A 91 -6.66 18.18 -21.55
N ILE A 92 -5.81 18.54 -22.52
CA ILE A 92 -4.43 18.05 -22.59
C ILE A 92 -3.60 18.56 -21.40
N THR A 93 -3.73 19.83 -21.04
CA THR A 93 -3.05 20.40 -19.86
C THR A 93 -3.49 19.70 -18.57
N GLU A 94 -4.79 19.40 -18.43
CA GLU A 94 -5.30 18.70 -17.26
C GLU A 94 -4.79 17.25 -17.19
N ILE A 95 -4.63 16.55 -18.33
CA ILE A 95 -4.01 15.21 -18.37
C ILE A 95 -2.58 15.26 -17.83
N GLU A 96 -1.75 16.20 -18.29
CA GLU A 96 -0.38 16.37 -17.79
C GLU A 96 -0.35 16.65 -16.29
N ARG A 97 -1.23 17.56 -15.84
CA ARG A 97 -1.34 17.90 -14.42
C ARG A 97 -1.70 16.69 -13.58
N ARG A 98 -2.69 15.89 -14.02
CA ARG A 98 -3.16 14.69 -13.31
C ARG A 98 -2.12 13.57 -13.34
N LYS A 99 -1.43 13.36 -14.46
CA LYS A 99 -0.33 12.40 -14.57
C LYS A 99 0.75 12.69 -13.53
N LYS A 100 1.17 13.96 -13.43
CA LYS A 100 2.13 14.39 -12.41
C LYS A 100 1.61 14.17 -10.99
N GLU A 101 0.37 14.55 -10.73
CA GLU A 101 -0.27 14.39 -9.41
C GLU A 101 -0.33 12.90 -8.99
N ILE A 102 -0.72 12.00 -9.90
CA ILE A 102 -0.69 10.55 -9.66
C ILE A 102 0.73 10.07 -9.38
N HIS A 103 1.71 10.47 -10.19
CA HIS A 103 3.10 10.08 -9.98
C HIS A 103 3.61 10.52 -8.58
N ASP A 104 3.23 11.71 -8.12
CA ASP A 104 3.60 12.18 -6.79
C ASP A 104 2.89 11.40 -5.67
N PHE A 105 1.67 10.91 -5.88
CA PHE A 105 1.02 9.98 -4.95
C PHE A 105 1.70 8.61 -4.93
N VAL A 106 2.01 8.05 -6.11
CA VAL A 106 2.64 6.72 -6.25
C VAL A 106 3.96 6.65 -5.48
N LYS A 107 4.79 7.69 -5.50
CA LYS A 107 6.03 7.78 -4.72
C LYS A 107 5.84 7.63 -3.21
N GLN A 108 4.63 7.90 -2.70
CA GLN A 108 4.30 7.85 -1.28
C GLN A 108 3.59 6.56 -0.88
N LEU A 109 3.24 5.72 -1.86
CA LEU A 109 2.56 4.46 -1.63
C LEU A 109 3.58 3.30 -1.51
N PRO A 110 3.24 2.27 -0.73
CA PRO A 110 3.99 1.02 -0.75
C PRO A 110 3.82 0.32 -2.12
N PRO A 111 4.60 -0.74 -2.40
CA PRO A 111 4.44 -1.54 -3.62
C PRO A 111 2.99 -1.96 -3.89
N PHE A 112 2.60 -2.02 -5.17
CA PHE A 112 1.20 -2.23 -5.55
C PHE A 112 0.61 -3.60 -5.18
N ASP A 113 1.46 -4.59 -4.91
CA ASP A 113 1.11 -5.92 -4.40
C ASP A 113 0.93 -5.96 -2.87
N THR A 114 1.17 -4.84 -2.18
CA THR A 114 0.95 -4.69 -0.74
C THR A 114 -0.51 -4.95 -0.37
N VAL A 115 -0.73 -5.87 0.58
CA VAL A 115 -2.04 -6.14 1.16
C VAL A 115 -2.32 -5.15 2.29
N LEU A 116 -3.33 -4.30 2.11
CA LEU A 116 -3.73 -3.33 3.12
C LEU A 116 -4.76 -3.92 4.08
N ALA A 117 -4.57 -3.63 5.37
CA ALA A 117 -5.52 -3.95 6.44
C ALA A 117 -5.95 -2.68 7.17
N LYS A 118 -7.17 -2.69 7.73
CA LYS A 118 -7.70 -1.59 8.56
C LYS A 118 -7.09 -1.65 9.95
N THR A 119 -6.78 -0.50 10.54
CA THR A 119 -6.48 -0.45 11.97
C THR A 119 -7.73 -0.76 12.80
N THR A 120 -7.56 -1.40 13.96
CA THR A 120 -8.62 -1.57 14.96
C THR A 120 -8.53 -0.58 16.11
N LYS A 121 -7.45 0.22 16.19
CA LYS A 121 -7.32 1.32 17.15
C LYS A 121 -7.47 2.63 16.40
N LEU A 122 -8.54 3.38 16.71
CA LEU A 122 -8.69 4.74 16.18
C LEU A 122 -7.54 5.61 16.71
N PRO A 123 -6.97 6.52 15.90
CA PRO A 123 -6.04 7.52 16.38
C PRO A 123 -6.63 8.23 17.62
N GLN A 124 -5.88 8.29 18.72
CA GLN A 124 -6.40 8.89 19.95
C GLN A 124 -6.65 10.40 19.74
N GLY A 125 -7.88 10.84 20.03
CA GLY A 125 -8.24 12.25 20.15
C GLY A 125 -8.94 12.84 18.92
N GLY A 126 -10.27 12.80 18.91
CA GLY A 126 -11.10 13.72 18.12
C GLY A 126 -12.11 13.07 17.18
N LYS A 127 -13.10 13.86 16.75
CA LYS A 127 -14.01 13.50 15.65
C LYS A 127 -13.18 13.31 14.38
N ILE A 128 -13.13 12.08 13.86
CA ILE A 128 -12.50 11.80 12.57
C ILE A 128 -13.38 12.42 11.49
N SER A 129 -12.91 13.51 10.88
CA SER A 129 -13.50 14.07 9.66
C SER A 129 -12.78 13.48 8.47
N MET A 130 -13.49 12.66 7.70
CA MET A 130 -12.97 11.97 6.53
C MET A 130 -13.91 12.26 5.36
N ARG A 131 -13.35 12.53 4.16
CA ARG A 131 -14.16 12.83 2.98
C ARG A 131 -14.95 11.59 2.57
N LYS A 132 -16.06 11.79 1.85
CA LYS A 132 -16.87 10.68 1.31
C LYS A 132 -16.03 9.72 0.46
N THR A 133 -15.08 10.25 -0.30
CA THR A 133 -14.16 9.45 -1.14
C THR A 133 -13.23 8.58 -0.31
N ASP A 134 -12.57 9.16 0.69
CA ASP A 134 -11.65 8.43 1.58
C ASP A 134 -12.38 7.29 2.30
N TRP A 135 -13.61 7.54 2.75
CA TRP A 135 -14.48 6.54 3.36
C TRP A 135 -14.80 5.38 2.41
N ARG A 136 -15.15 5.67 1.16
CA ARG A 136 -15.46 4.63 0.17
C ARG A 136 -14.24 3.76 -0.13
N VAL A 137 -13.05 4.36 -0.26
CA VAL A 137 -11.80 3.60 -0.45
C VAL A 137 -11.50 2.74 0.78
N LEU A 138 -11.67 3.28 1.99
CA LEU A 138 -11.47 2.53 3.23
C LEU A 138 -12.39 1.29 3.30
N LEU A 139 -13.63 1.37 2.82
CA LEU A 139 -14.55 0.21 2.80
C LEU A 139 -14.01 -0.95 1.94
N LEU A 140 -13.24 -0.66 0.88
CA LEU A 140 -12.64 -1.68 0.02
C LEU A 140 -11.49 -2.45 0.70
N VAL A 141 -10.83 -1.84 1.69
CA VAL A 141 -9.70 -2.42 2.43
C VAL A 141 -10.18 -3.51 3.37
N ASN A 142 -9.76 -4.76 3.17
CA ASN A 142 -10.28 -5.91 3.94
C ASN A 142 -9.19 -6.85 4.48
N GLY A 143 -7.91 -6.47 4.41
CA GLY A 143 -6.80 -7.33 4.85
C GLY A 143 -6.50 -8.51 3.92
N LYS A 144 -7.11 -8.55 2.73
CA LYS A 144 -6.89 -9.55 1.67
C LYS A 144 -6.58 -8.93 0.31
N ARG A 145 -7.14 -7.75 0.03
CA ARG A 145 -6.92 -7.04 -1.23
C ARG A 145 -5.60 -6.32 -1.26
N THR A 146 -4.92 -6.39 -2.39
CA THR A 146 -3.74 -5.57 -2.66
C THR A 146 -4.12 -4.14 -2.98
N LEU A 147 -3.15 -3.21 -2.89
CA LEU A 147 -3.31 -1.82 -3.32
C LEU A 147 -3.83 -1.74 -4.77
N ARG A 148 -3.25 -2.54 -5.67
CA ARG A 148 -3.68 -2.65 -7.08
C ARG A 148 -5.17 -3.04 -7.19
N GLN A 149 -5.58 -4.09 -6.48
CA GLN A 149 -6.97 -4.56 -6.51
C GLN A 149 -7.94 -3.50 -5.97
N ILE A 150 -7.56 -2.75 -4.94
CA ILE A 150 -8.37 -1.65 -4.40
C ILE A 150 -8.56 -0.56 -5.45
N ILE A 151 -7.51 -0.20 -6.19
CA ILE A 151 -7.57 0.79 -7.27
C ILE A 151 -8.47 0.29 -8.41
N GLU A 152 -8.31 -0.96 -8.85
CA GLU A 152 -9.04 -1.53 -9.98
C GLU A 152 -10.54 -1.70 -9.73
N ILE A 153 -10.95 -2.13 -8.53
CA ILE A 153 -12.38 -2.34 -8.21
C ILE A 153 -13.10 -1.04 -7.80
N SER A 154 -12.35 0.04 -7.57
CA SER A 154 -12.93 1.30 -7.13
C SER A 154 -13.77 1.93 -8.24
N ASP A 155 -14.97 2.36 -7.88
CA ASP A 155 -15.88 3.10 -8.75
C ASP A 155 -15.67 4.62 -8.66
N ILE A 156 -14.57 5.04 -8.05
CA ILE A 156 -14.17 6.43 -7.84
C ILE A 156 -13.12 6.79 -8.90
N ASN A 157 -13.06 8.07 -9.28
CA ASN A 157 -12.00 8.57 -10.15
C ASN A 157 -10.61 8.19 -9.60
N ILE A 158 -9.75 7.67 -10.48
CA ILE A 158 -8.42 7.17 -10.13
C ILE A 158 -7.58 8.16 -9.30
N ILE A 159 -7.63 9.46 -9.59
CA ILE A 159 -6.85 10.46 -8.84
C ILE A 159 -7.27 10.52 -7.37
N ASP A 160 -8.57 10.46 -7.12
CA ASP A 160 -9.12 10.55 -5.78
C ASP A 160 -8.87 9.25 -5.01
N VAL A 161 -8.79 8.11 -5.70
CA VAL A 161 -8.40 6.83 -5.09
C VAL A 161 -6.95 6.89 -4.62
N TYR A 162 -6.02 7.35 -5.46
CA TYR A 162 -4.62 7.53 -5.07
C TYR A 162 -4.47 8.49 -3.90
N ALA A 163 -5.14 9.65 -3.96
CA ALA A 163 -5.13 10.63 -2.88
C ALA A 163 -5.68 10.06 -1.57
N ALA A 164 -6.78 9.30 -1.64
CA ALA A 164 -7.38 8.64 -0.48
C ALA A 164 -6.45 7.58 0.12
N LEU A 165 -5.82 6.74 -0.70
CA LEU A 165 -4.88 5.71 -0.22
C LEU A 165 -3.68 6.32 0.50
N VAL A 166 -3.07 7.37 -0.07
CA VAL A 166 -1.96 8.09 0.58
C VAL A 166 -2.42 8.68 1.91
N TRP A 167 -3.59 9.33 1.93
CA TRP A 167 -4.12 9.94 3.14
C TRP A 167 -4.45 8.90 4.22
N LEU A 168 -5.08 7.77 3.86
CA LEU A 168 -5.44 6.71 4.80
C LEU A 168 -4.20 6.07 5.44
N ILE A 169 -3.14 5.83 4.66
CA ILE A 169 -1.87 5.30 5.15
C ILE A 169 -1.19 6.31 6.08
N LYS A 170 -1.06 7.57 5.65
CA LYS A 170 -0.39 8.62 6.45
C LYS A 170 -1.06 8.88 7.80
N ASN A 171 -2.38 8.78 7.86
CA ASN A 171 -3.14 8.99 9.08
C ASN A 171 -3.36 7.71 9.90
N GLY A 172 -2.76 6.59 9.49
CA GLY A 172 -2.79 5.32 10.23
C GLY A 172 -4.13 4.58 10.20
N PHE A 173 -5.06 4.94 9.31
CA PHE A 173 -6.34 4.22 9.16
C PHE A 173 -6.15 2.83 8.54
N VAL A 174 -5.09 2.67 7.76
CA VAL A 174 -4.71 1.41 7.14
C VAL A 174 -3.20 1.21 7.24
N TYR A 175 -2.78 -0.05 7.19
CA TYR A 175 -1.37 -0.43 7.27
C TYR A 175 -1.03 -1.54 6.28
N ASP A 176 0.26 -1.65 5.97
CA ASP A 176 0.81 -2.79 5.23
C ASP A 176 0.86 -4.02 6.14
N LYS A 177 0.01 -5.01 5.83
CA LYS A 177 -0.09 -6.24 6.60
C LYS A 177 1.21 -7.05 6.59
N ASN A 178 1.94 -7.05 5.49
CA ASN A 178 3.17 -7.82 5.33
C ASN A 178 4.29 -7.24 6.18
N ILE A 179 4.37 -5.91 6.31
CA ILE A 179 5.34 -5.26 7.20
C ILE A 179 5.09 -5.66 8.65
N VAL A 180 3.84 -5.61 9.13
CA VAL A 180 3.51 -6.04 10.49
C VAL A 180 3.84 -7.51 10.69
N GLU A 181 3.43 -8.38 9.76
CA GLU A 181 3.70 -9.81 9.84
C GLU A 181 5.20 -10.12 9.91
N ASN A 182 6.00 -9.55 9.00
CA ASN A 182 7.44 -9.79 8.93
C ASN A 182 8.17 -9.23 10.16
N SER A 183 7.77 -8.06 10.63
CA SER A 183 8.37 -7.45 11.82
C SER A 183 8.07 -8.27 13.07
N MET A 184 6.82 -8.71 13.23
CA MET A 184 6.44 -9.58 14.34
C MET A 184 7.20 -10.91 14.27
N LYS A 185 7.36 -11.52 13.08
CA LYS A 185 8.16 -12.76 12.88
C LYS A 185 9.57 -12.58 13.40
N ARG A 186 10.22 -11.48 13.02
CA ARG A 186 11.57 -11.15 13.47
C ARG A 186 11.64 -10.97 15.00
N ILE A 187 10.65 -10.32 15.62
CA ILE A 187 10.58 -10.17 17.09
C ILE A 187 10.52 -11.54 17.76
N VAL A 188 9.68 -12.45 17.26
CA VAL A 188 9.54 -13.79 17.83
C VAL A 188 10.79 -14.65 17.60
N GLU A 189 11.40 -14.58 16.42
CA GLU A 189 12.68 -15.24 16.14
C GLU A 189 13.78 -14.77 17.10
N LYS A 190 13.88 -13.46 17.31
CA LYS A 190 14.80 -12.83 18.27
C LYS A 190 14.53 -13.27 19.71
N ALA A 191 13.27 -13.25 20.15
CA ALA A 191 12.85 -13.72 21.47
C ALA A 191 13.24 -15.18 21.70
N ASN A 192 13.02 -16.05 20.71
CA ASN A 192 13.39 -17.47 20.78
C ASN A 192 14.91 -17.68 20.85
N LYS A 193 15.71 -16.86 20.15
CA LYS A 193 17.18 -16.90 20.31
C LYS A 193 17.62 -16.52 21.72
N PHE A 194 17.02 -15.49 22.32
CA PHE A 194 17.28 -15.14 23.72
C PHE A 194 16.88 -16.26 24.68
N LEU A 195 15.68 -16.82 24.56
CA LEU A 195 15.22 -17.95 25.39
C LEU A 195 16.19 -19.13 25.30
N LYS A 196 16.67 -19.46 24.09
CA LYS A 196 17.67 -20.51 23.88
C LYS A 196 19.01 -20.16 24.53
N ALA A 197 19.52 -18.95 24.30
CA ALA A 197 20.78 -18.52 24.90
C ALA A 197 20.72 -18.57 26.42
N TYR A 198 19.60 -18.17 27.02
CA TYR A 198 19.39 -18.21 28.47
C TYR A 198 19.15 -19.62 29.04
N GLY A 199 18.99 -20.65 28.21
CA GLY A 199 18.76 -22.03 28.66
C GLY A 199 17.32 -22.27 29.13
N ALA A 200 16.36 -21.43 28.71
CA ALA A 200 14.96 -21.54 29.12
C ALA A 200 14.33 -22.89 28.74
N PHE A 201 14.77 -23.48 27.62
CA PHE A 201 14.29 -24.78 27.13
C PHE A 201 14.80 -25.97 27.96
N ASP A 202 15.91 -25.82 28.67
CA ASP A 202 16.56 -26.90 29.42
C ASP A 202 16.08 -27.00 30.87
N ILE A 203 15.45 -25.94 31.40
CA ILE A 203 15.05 -25.82 32.81
C ILE A 203 13.52 -25.97 32.94
N ASP A 204 12.80 -24.88 32.68
CA ASP A 204 11.34 -24.83 32.66
C ASP A 204 10.89 -23.61 31.85
N ILE A 205 10.59 -23.84 30.58
CA ILE A 205 10.18 -22.78 29.67
C ILE A 205 8.82 -22.16 30.04
N ASN A 206 7.98 -22.88 30.80
CA ASN A 206 6.66 -22.36 31.17
C ASN A 206 6.79 -21.21 32.19
N ASN A 207 7.74 -21.28 33.11
CA ASN A 207 8.03 -20.18 34.04
C ASN A 207 8.42 -18.89 33.28
N TRP A 208 9.20 -19.01 32.20
CA TRP A 208 9.52 -17.89 31.32
C TRP A 208 8.28 -17.34 30.61
N TYR A 209 7.43 -18.22 30.10
CA TYR A 209 6.19 -17.81 29.45
C TYR A 209 5.24 -17.10 30.40
N ASP A 210 5.11 -17.58 31.63
CA ASP A 210 4.24 -16.97 32.62
C ASP A 210 4.78 -15.61 33.09
N TYR A 211 6.10 -15.46 33.20
CA TYR A 211 6.73 -14.16 33.42
C TYR A 211 6.47 -13.17 32.28
N ILE A 212 6.61 -13.61 31.02
CA ILE A 212 6.34 -12.78 29.83
C ILE A 212 4.86 -12.35 29.79
N LYS A 213 3.94 -13.30 29.94
CA LYS A 213 2.49 -13.02 29.98
C LYS A 213 2.15 -11.99 31.04
N LYS A 214 2.65 -12.19 32.26
CA LYS A 214 2.41 -11.29 33.39
C LYS A 214 2.90 -9.87 33.08
N LYS A 215 4.13 -9.71 32.60
CA LYS A 215 4.71 -8.38 32.32
C LYS A 215 4.05 -7.64 31.18
N LEU A 216 3.61 -8.35 30.14
CA LEU A 216 2.85 -7.77 29.04
C LEU A 216 1.47 -7.28 29.51
N GLU A 217 0.76 -8.07 30.32
CA GLU A 217 -0.57 -7.71 30.84
C GLU A 217 -0.54 -6.61 31.93
N GLU A 218 0.56 -6.51 32.70
CA GLU A 218 0.79 -5.41 33.65
C GLU A 218 1.04 -4.06 32.96
N THR A 219 1.47 -4.07 31.69
CA THR A 219 1.75 -2.84 30.95
C THR A 219 0.49 -2.37 30.22
N GLU A 220 -0.14 -1.30 30.73
CA GLU A 220 -1.44 -0.78 30.23
C GLU A 220 -1.48 -0.60 28.70
N GLN A 221 -0.38 -0.13 28.10
CA GLN A 221 -0.25 0.07 26.66
C GLN A 221 -0.34 -1.24 25.83
N TYR A 222 0.14 -2.36 26.37
CA TYR A 222 0.26 -3.64 25.66
C TYR A 222 -0.73 -4.70 26.18
N LYS A 223 -1.66 -4.30 27.04
CA LYS A 223 -2.70 -5.18 27.56
C LYS A 223 -3.51 -5.81 26.43
N GLY A 224 -3.71 -7.14 26.48
CA GLY A 224 -4.40 -7.91 25.44
C GLY A 224 -3.55 -8.25 24.22
N GLN A 225 -2.34 -7.68 24.08
CA GLN A 225 -1.41 -8.07 23.01
C GLN A 225 -0.78 -9.45 23.26
N ILE A 226 -0.99 -10.06 24.43
CA ILE A 226 -0.59 -11.44 24.66
C ILE A 226 -1.25 -12.41 23.67
N GLU A 227 -2.45 -12.09 23.17
CA GLU A 227 -3.16 -12.88 22.16
C GLU A 227 -2.41 -12.98 20.82
N LEU A 228 -1.44 -12.11 20.57
CA LEU A 228 -0.56 -12.16 19.41
C LEU A 228 0.41 -13.34 19.45
N PHE A 229 0.70 -13.85 20.65
CA PHE A 229 1.71 -14.87 20.85
C PHE A 229 1.06 -16.20 21.22
N SER A 230 1.55 -17.27 20.62
CA SER A 230 1.35 -18.63 21.12
C SER A 230 2.65 -19.12 21.74
N PHE A 231 2.51 -19.95 22.77
CA PHE A 231 3.64 -20.46 23.56
C PHE A 231 3.60 -21.98 23.52
N GLY A 232 4.71 -22.61 23.14
CA GLY A 232 4.77 -24.06 23.01
C GLY A 232 6.17 -24.62 23.20
N PRO A 233 6.36 -25.94 23.08
CA PRO A 233 7.63 -26.60 23.40
C PRO A 233 8.82 -26.10 22.55
N GLN A 234 8.56 -25.57 21.36
CA GLN A 234 9.59 -25.07 20.44
C GLN A 234 9.85 -23.57 20.58
N GLY A 235 9.17 -22.87 21.49
CA GLY A 235 9.31 -21.43 21.66
C GLY A 235 7.99 -20.68 21.53
N MET A 236 8.13 -19.37 21.43
CA MET A 236 7.06 -18.45 21.05
C MET A 236 6.77 -18.56 19.55
N ALA A 237 5.51 -18.37 19.17
CA ALA A 237 5.05 -18.24 17.79
C ALA A 237 4.00 -17.11 17.68
N ILE A 238 3.68 -16.68 16.46
CA ILE A 238 2.74 -15.58 16.21
C ILE A 238 1.40 -16.14 15.79
N ASN A 239 0.34 -15.61 16.39
CA ASN A 239 -1.02 -15.83 15.95
C ASN A 239 -1.38 -14.89 14.80
N MET A 240 -1.25 -15.37 13.56
CA MET A 240 -1.52 -14.59 12.35
C MET A 240 -2.94 -14.02 12.29
N ASN A 241 -3.91 -14.70 12.91
CA ASN A 241 -5.29 -14.24 12.95
C ASN A 241 -5.49 -13.06 13.90
N LYS A 242 -4.51 -12.76 14.76
CA LYS A 242 -4.57 -11.69 15.77
C LYS A 242 -3.70 -10.48 15.42
N LEU A 243 -3.02 -10.48 14.27
CA LEU A 243 -2.19 -9.35 13.81
C LEU A 243 -2.94 -8.01 13.72
N TYR A 244 -4.26 -8.04 13.64
CA TYR A 244 -5.08 -6.82 13.68
C TYR A 244 -4.98 -6.06 15.02
N LEU A 245 -4.51 -6.71 16.10
CA LEU A 245 -4.34 -6.10 17.42
C LEU A 245 -3.11 -5.17 17.52
N VAL A 246 -2.26 -5.12 16.49
CA VAL A 246 -1.02 -4.34 16.47
C VAL A 246 -1.03 -3.35 15.32
N ASN A 247 -0.70 -2.11 15.65
CA ASN A 247 -0.35 -1.12 14.64
C ASN A 247 1.17 -1.05 14.42
N VAL A 248 1.57 -0.54 13.25
CA VAL A 248 2.99 -0.46 12.85
C VAL A 248 3.84 0.35 13.86
N ASP A 249 3.28 1.41 14.43
CA ASP A 249 3.91 2.25 15.44
C ASP A 249 4.13 1.55 16.79
N GLU A 250 3.37 0.50 17.10
CA GLU A 250 3.50 -0.27 18.34
C GLU A 250 4.59 -1.35 18.24
N ILE A 251 4.97 -1.77 17.03
CA ILE A 251 5.91 -2.88 16.79
C ILE A 251 7.22 -2.69 17.54
N LYS A 252 7.82 -1.50 17.45
CA LYS A 252 9.08 -1.21 18.14
C LYS A 252 8.92 -1.32 19.65
N GLY A 253 7.82 -0.80 20.18
CA GLY A 253 7.51 -0.90 21.60
C GLY A 253 7.34 -2.34 22.08
N ILE A 254 6.75 -3.20 21.24
CA ILE A 254 6.62 -4.64 21.49
C ILE A 254 7.98 -5.33 21.50
N ASP A 255 8.87 -5.03 20.54
CA ASP A 255 10.23 -5.57 20.53
C ASP A 255 10.99 -5.17 21.81
N ASP A 256 10.96 -3.87 22.14
CA ASP A 256 11.64 -3.31 23.29
C ASP A 256 11.15 -3.93 24.62
N ILE A 257 9.83 -4.10 24.79
CA ILE A 257 9.29 -4.71 26.02
C ILE A 257 9.64 -6.19 26.11
N ILE A 258 9.52 -6.96 25.03
CA ILE A 258 9.86 -8.39 25.05
C ILE A 258 11.33 -8.58 25.38
N GLU A 259 12.22 -7.81 24.73
CA GLU A 259 13.65 -7.86 25.00
C GLU A 259 13.97 -7.52 26.46
N ARG A 260 13.37 -6.43 26.99
CA ARG A 260 13.54 -6.03 28.39
C ARG A 260 13.09 -7.13 29.36
N VAL A 261 11.90 -7.68 29.15
CA VAL A 261 11.30 -8.71 30.02
C VAL A 261 12.14 -9.98 30.01
N LEU A 262 12.64 -10.41 28.86
CA LEU A 262 13.54 -11.55 28.75
C LEU A 262 14.85 -11.31 29.49
N TYR A 263 15.42 -10.11 29.37
CA TYR A 263 16.67 -9.77 30.06
C TYR A 263 16.50 -9.69 31.58
N GLU A 264 15.41 -9.11 32.08
CA GLU A 264 15.06 -9.10 33.50
C GLU A 264 14.96 -10.52 34.06
N LYS A 265 14.24 -11.42 33.37
CA LYS A 265 14.11 -12.82 33.79
C LYS A 265 15.45 -13.56 33.74
N ALA A 266 16.30 -13.27 32.76
CA ALA A 266 17.64 -13.84 32.68
C ALA A 266 18.52 -13.43 33.87
N ILE A 267 18.39 -12.20 34.38
CA ILE A 267 19.13 -11.77 35.58
C ILE A 267 18.67 -12.57 36.80
N GLU A 268 17.37 -12.82 36.94
CA GLU A 268 16.79 -13.62 38.04
C GLU A 268 17.32 -15.07 38.02
N GLU A 269 17.33 -15.71 36.84
CA GLU A 269 17.69 -17.13 36.70
C GLU A 269 19.19 -17.40 36.63
N LEU A 270 19.97 -16.52 35.98
CA LEU A 270 21.40 -16.74 35.66
C LEU A 270 22.36 -15.83 36.43
N GLY A 271 21.84 -14.80 37.09
CA GLY A 271 22.63 -13.71 37.66
C GLY A 271 23.10 -12.68 36.63
N PRO A 272 23.50 -11.47 37.08
CA PRO A 272 23.69 -10.31 36.22
C PRO A 272 24.87 -10.45 35.24
N MET A 273 25.97 -11.10 35.64
CA MET A 273 27.14 -11.24 34.76
C MET A 273 26.87 -12.16 33.58
N LEU A 274 26.26 -13.34 33.82
CA LEU A 274 26.01 -14.31 32.77
C LEU A 274 24.87 -13.85 31.84
N ALA A 275 23.82 -13.24 32.39
CA ALA A 275 22.74 -12.63 31.62
C ALA A 275 23.28 -11.55 30.66
N LYS A 276 24.12 -10.63 31.15
CA LYS A 276 24.72 -9.57 30.34
C LYS A 276 25.58 -10.12 29.20
N ARG A 277 26.39 -11.16 29.47
CA ARG A 277 27.25 -11.78 28.45
C ARG A 277 26.41 -12.40 27.33
N LYS A 278 25.46 -13.27 27.69
CA LYS A 278 24.55 -13.94 26.74
C LYS A 278 23.70 -12.93 25.96
N TYR A 279 23.26 -11.86 26.63
CA TYR A 279 22.53 -10.79 25.98
C TYR A 279 23.34 -10.12 24.86
N ALA A 280 24.60 -9.76 25.15
CA ALA A 280 25.50 -9.16 24.17
C ALA A 280 25.86 -10.11 23.02
N GLU A 281 25.94 -11.42 23.28
CA GLU A 281 26.15 -12.45 22.24
C GLU A 281 24.98 -12.47 21.23
N VAL A 282 23.73 -12.53 21.71
CA VAL A 282 22.55 -12.56 20.85
C VAL A 282 22.36 -11.22 20.13
N LYS A 283 22.63 -10.08 20.78
CA LYS A 283 22.38 -8.75 20.20
C LYS A 283 23.23 -8.47 18.95
N LYS A 284 24.45 -8.99 18.89
CA LYS A 284 25.34 -8.88 17.72
C LYS A 284 24.77 -9.49 16.44
N GLU A 285 23.82 -10.41 16.54
CA GLU A 285 23.18 -11.03 15.36
C GLU A 285 22.04 -10.18 14.77
N TYR A 286 21.66 -9.08 15.45
CA TYR A 286 20.52 -8.23 15.08
C TYR A 286 20.87 -6.74 14.92
N GLU A 287 22.15 -6.39 15.11
CA GLU A 287 22.77 -5.09 14.78
C GLU A 287 23.22 -5.05 13.30
#